data_AF-A0A3R6VIH7-F1
#
_entry.id   AF-A0A3R6VIH7-F1
#
_cell.length_a   1.000
_cell.length_b   1.000
_cell.length_c   1.000
_cell.angle_alpha   90.00
_cell.angle_beta   90.00
_cell.angle_gamma   90.00
#
_symmetry.space_group_name_H-M   'P 1'
#
loop_
_entity.id
_entity.type
_entity.pdbx_description
1 polymer ?
#
loop_
_entity_poly.entity_id
_entity_poly.type
_entity_poly.pdbx_seq_one_letter_code
_entity_poly.pdbx_strand_id
1 'polypeptide(L)'
;MANIYISPVEPLFYSHHTTIDLLHTIYHRCRVQPFVTGLTESSAGDPRVFQGCAIPRTPNGGVTRNSTVLMQESGRDGMSLTPFFDGLPTSYGGLTDTTQLGDHSYSYELGGLLGDLYTKCDAAGLGLPEVDARVRERRRQLKMQLQHVVHPMASVDGLAFVEWRRAVFQQAQAQRIEDSDREMEKMMIMVYANCLPGDVSDYSPEFKAMWGIEGVVAPSKRLLDSVLDGTDAIKIANWTNLNQQFFGCGGGAVVPTATDKQAIAT
;
A
#
# COMPACT_ATOMS: atom_id res chain seq x y z
N MET A 1 -1.35 3.45 -18.60
CA MET A 1 -1.59 2.10 -18.00
C MET A 1 -3.05 1.57 -18.06
N ALA A 2 -4.09 2.37 -18.35
CA ALA A 2 -5.49 1.87 -18.30
C ALA A 2 -5.90 0.90 -19.44
N ASN A 3 -5.06 0.76 -20.47
CA ASN A 3 -5.28 -0.17 -21.58
C ASN A 3 -4.27 -1.32 -21.49
N ILE A 4 -4.76 -2.53 -21.24
CA ILE A 4 -3.96 -3.73 -21.00
C ILE A 4 -3.01 -4.09 -22.17
N TYR A 5 -3.38 -3.76 -23.41
CA TYR A 5 -2.61 -4.15 -24.60
C TYR A 5 -1.37 -3.28 -24.83
N ILE A 6 -1.38 -2.04 -24.33
CA ILE A 6 -0.25 -1.11 -24.44
C ILE A 6 0.42 -0.87 -23.10
N SER A 7 -0.21 -1.26 -21.98
CA SER A 7 0.35 -1.04 -20.66
C SER A 7 1.80 -1.51 -20.49
N PRO A 8 2.25 -2.66 -21.03
CA PRO A 8 3.63 -3.12 -20.84
C PRO A 8 4.68 -2.31 -21.63
N VAL A 9 4.26 -1.42 -22.54
CA VAL A 9 5.19 -0.53 -23.26
C VAL A 9 5.53 0.73 -22.45
N GLU A 10 4.76 1.05 -21.42
CA GLU A 10 5.03 2.17 -20.52
C GLU A 10 6.04 1.74 -19.45
N PRO A 11 7.17 2.45 -19.25
CA PRO A 11 8.19 2.04 -18.26
C PRO A 11 7.64 1.94 -16.82
N LEU A 12 6.65 2.77 -16.47
CA LEU A 12 6.01 2.74 -15.15
C LEU A 12 5.25 1.44 -14.86
N PHE A 13 4.90 0.67 -15.89
CA PHE A 13 4.26 -0.64 -15.75
C PHE A 13 5.08 -1.58 -14.86
N TYR A 14 6.39 -1.65 -15.10
CA TYR A 14 7.26 -2.56 -14.38
C TYR A 14 7.42 -2.12 -12.92
N SER A 15 7.61 -0.82 -12.66
CA SER A 15 7.66 -0.29 -11.28
C SER A 15 6.35 -0.51 -10.52
N HIS A 16 5.21 -0.37 -11.20
CA HIS A 16 3.91 -0.68 -10.62
C HIS A 16 3.81 -2.16 -10.25
N HIS A 17 4.13 -3.07 -11.18
CA HIS A 17 4.08 -4.51 -10.93
C HIS A 17 5.09 -4.98 -9.89
N THR A 18 6.27 -4.36 -9.80
CA THR A 18 7.23 -4.58 -8.70
C THR A 18 6.63 -4.19 -7.35
N THR A 19 5.81 -3.14 -7.29
CA THR A 19 5.10 -2.75 -6.06
C THR A 19 3.99 -3.74 -5.72
N ILE A 20 3.27 -4.26 -6.70
CA ILE A 20 2.25 -5.31 -6.49
C ILE A 20 2.91 -6.58 -5.95
N ASP A 21 4.05 -6.98 -6.51
CA ASP A 21 4.79 -8.16 -6.05
C ASP A 21 5.35 -7.98 -4.62
N LEU A 22 5.82 -6.78 -4.28
CA LEU A 22 6.19 -6.41 -2.91
C LEU A 22 5.02 -6.55 -1.93
N LEU A 23 3.82 -6.10 -2.32
CA LEU A 23 2.62 -6.26 -1.50
C LEU A 23 2.23 -7.74 -1.35
N HIS A 24 2.45 -8.55 -2.37
CA HIS A 24 2.23 -9.99 -2.32
C HIS A 24 3.23 -10.70 -1.38
N THR A 25 4.49 -10.26 -1.40
CA THR A 25 5.53 -10.68 -0.45
C THR A 25 5.11 -10.38 1.00
N ILE A 26 4.63 -9.16 1.26
CA ILE A 26 4.09 -8.79 2.57
C ILE A 26 2.87 -9.66 2.92
N TYR A 27 1.92 -9.85 2.01
CA TYR A 27 0.77 -10.72 2.24
C TYR A 27 1.18 -12.13 2.67
N HIS A 28 2.12 -12.77 1.97
CA HIS A 28 2.57 -14.10 2.33
C HIS A 28 3.23 -14.13 3.71
N ARG A 29 4.07 -13.14 4.01
CA ARG A 29 4.66 -12.97 5.35
C ARG A 29 3.59 -12.90 6.44
N CYS A 30 2.55 -12.11 6.21
CA CYS A 30 1.58 -11.74 7.24
C CYS A 30 0.43 -12.74 7.39
N ARG A 31 -0.04 -13.29 6.28
CA ARG A 31 -1.31 -14.06 6.20
C ARG A 31 -1.10 -15.54 5.94
N VAL A 32 0.04 -15.92 5.36
CA VAL A 32 0.31 -17.30 4.97
C VAL A 32 1.30 -17.97 5.90
N GLN A 33 2.43 -17.31 6.18
CA GLN A 33 3.51 -17.87 6.98
C GLN A 33 3.10 -18.33 8.41
N PRO A 34 2.07 -17.76 9.08
CA PRO A 34 1.58 -18.31 10.35
C PRO A 34 0.99 -19.73 10.22
N PHE A 35 0.48 -20.10 9.05
CA PHE A 35 -0.21 -21.37 8.80
C PHE A 35 0.62 -22.35 7.97
N VAL A 36 1.57 -21.83 7.18
CA VAL A 36 2.37 -22.64 6.27
C VAL A 36 3.85 -22.39 6.45
N THR A 37 4.62 -23.47 6.63
CA THR A 37 6.08 -23.41 6.85
C THR A 37 6.82 -23.38 5.52
N GLY A 38 7.28 -22.20 5.13
CA GLY A 38 7.99 -21.98 3.86
C GLY A 38 7.04 -21.99 2.67
N LEU A 39 7.23 -21.03 1.76
CA LEU A 39 6.48 -20.97 0.51
C LEU A 39 7.20 -21.86 -0.50
N THR A 40 6.87 -23.15 -0.48
CA THR A 40 7.38 -24.14 -1.45
C THR A 40 6.24 -24.61 -2.35
N GLU A 41 6.53 -25.33 -3.44
CA GLU A 41 5.47 -25.93 -4.25
C GLU A 41 4.50 -26.80 -3.42
N SER A 42 5.00 -27.44 -2.35
CA SER A 42 4.18 -28.23 -1.43
C SER A 42 3.20 -27.37 -0.62
N SER A 43 3.58 -26.13 -0.28
CA SER A 43 2.78 -25.14 0.45
C SER A 43 1.61 -24.58 -0.37
N ALA A 44 1.71 -24.60 -1.70
CA ALA A 44 0.72 -24.04 -2.61
C ALA A 44 -0.62 -24.79 -2.63
N GLY A 45 -0.77 -25.84 -1.80
CA GLY A 45 -2.05 -26.48 -1.53
C GLY A 45 -2.93 -25.70 -0.54
N ASP A 46 -2.37 -24.77 0.23
CA ASP A 46 -3.17 -23.86 1.06
C ASP A 46 -3.84 -22.81 0.17
N PRO A 47 -5.17 -22.61 0.28
CA PRO A 47 -5.89 -21.66 -0.56
C PRO A 47 -5.43 -20.20 -0.38
N ARG A 48 -4.75 -19.88 0.73
CA ARG A 48 -4.15 -18.56 0.95
C ARG A 48 -2.90 -18.34 0.11
N VAL A 49 -2.22 -19.39 -0.33
CA VAL A 49 -1.04 -19.34 -1.22
C VAL A 49 -1.50 -19.33 -2.68
N PHE A 50 -2.35 -20.29 -3.04
CA PHE A 50 -2.88 -20.40 -4.39
C PHE A 50 -4.30 -20.95 -4.36
N GLN A 51 -5.22 -20.22 -4.96
CA GLN A 51 -6.58 -20.67 -5.17
C GLN A 51 -6.80 -20.95 -6.65
N GLY A 52 -6.99 -22.24 -6.97
CA GLY A 52 -7.31 -22.65 -8.34
C GLY A 52 -8.68 -22.17 -8.80
N CYS A 53 -8.88 -22.12 -10.11
CA CYS A 53 -10.14 -21.76 -10.72
C CYS A 53 -10.52 -22.72 -11.85
N ALA A 54 -11.81 -22.95 -12.03
CA ALA A 54 -12.31 -23.71 -13.17
C ALA A 54 -12.46 -22.78 -14.37
N ILE A 55 -11.83 -23.13 -15.50
CA ILE A 55 -12.02 -22.40 -16.76
C ILE A 55 -12.94 -23.24 -17.65
N PRO A 56 -14.15 -22.75 -18.01
CA PRO A 56 -15.20 -23.51 -18.71
C PRO A 56 -14.82 -24.13 -20.06
N ARG A 57 -13.61 -23.89 -20.59
CA ARG A 57 -13.15 -24.33 -21.92
C ARG A 57 -11.75 -24.92 -21.95
N THR A 58 -11.19 -25.32 -20.80
CA THR A 58 -9.87 -25.99 -20.76
C THR A 58 -10.02 -27.51 -20.66
N PRO A 59 -9.29 -28.32 -21.46
CA PRO A 59 -9.42 -29.79 -21.47
C PRO A 59 -9.17 -30.46 -20.12
N ASN A 60 -8.41 -29.83 -19.22
CA ASN A 60 -7.95 -30.40 -17.95
C ASN A 60 -8.69 -29.87 -16.71
N GLY A 61 -9.86 -29.25 -16.86
CA GLY A 61 -10.80 -29.01 -15.75
C GLY A 61 -10.48 -27.84 -14.81
N GLY A 62 -9.44 -27.04 -15.05
CA GLY A 62 -9.14 -25.82 -14.29
C GLY A 62 -7.65 -25.53 -14.15
N VAL A 63 -7.32 -24.33 -13.65
CA VAL A 63 -5.97 -23.95 -13.26
C VAL A 63 -5.75 -24.37 -11.82
N THR A 64 -4.70 -25.15 -11.59
CA THR A 64 -4.28 -25.62 -10.26
C THR A 64 -2.86 -25.12 -9.97
N ARG A 65 -2.39 -25.29 -8.73
CA ARG A 65 -1.02 -24.94 -8.34
C ARG A 65 0.06 -25.62 -9.19
N ASN A 66 -0.24 -26.81 -9.71
CA ASN A 66 0.68 -27.61 -10.54
C ASN A 66 0.55 -27.29 -12.03
N SER A 67 -0.39 -26.41 -12.41
CA SER A 67 -0.54 -26.00 -13.80
C SER A 67 0.71 -25.24 -14.23
N THR A 68 1.21 -25.62 -15.41
CA THR A 68 2.38 -24.97 -16.00
C THR A 68 2.02 -23.57 -16.49
N VAL A 69 2.81 -22.57 -16.10
CA VAL A 69 2.67 -21.20 -16.58
C VAL A 69 3.30 -21.13 -17.97
N LEU A 70 2.46 -21.32 -18.99
CA LEU A 70 2.87 -21.21 -20.38
C LEU A 70 2.38 -19.89 -20.96
N MET A 71 3.27 -19.17 -21.65
CA MET A 71 2.85 -18.07 -22.52
C MET A 71 2.34 -18.67 -23.84
N GLN A 72 1.17 -18.23 -24.30
CA GLN A 72 0.68 -18.63 -25.61
C GLN A 72 1.53 -17.92 -26.68
N GLU A 73 2.42 -18.65 -27.32
CA GLU A 73 3.22 -18.14 -28.44
C GLU A 73 2.34 -18.01 -29.68
N SER A 74 2.03 -16.77 -30.08
CA SER A 74 1.35 -16.48 -31.34
C SER A 74 2.35 -16.45 -32.50
N GLY A 75 2.84 -17.63 -32.88
CA GLY A 75 3.22 -17.99 -34.25
C GLY A 75 4.12 -17.03 -35.04
N ARG A 76 5.20 -16.51 -34.45
CA ARG A 76 6.35 -16.05 -35.24
C ARG A 76 7.47 -17.07 -35.11
N ASP A 77 7.68 -17.88 -36.15
CA ASP A 77 8.80 -18.82 -36.22
C ASP A 77 10.12 -18.11 -35.90
N GLY A 78 10.84 -18.63 -34.90
CA GLY A 78 12.21 -18.23 -34.58
C GLY A 78 12.42 -17.36 -33.34
N MET A 79 11.38 -16.98 -32.58
CA MET A 79 11.53 -16.26 -31.30
C MET A 79 10.91 -17.03 -30.13
N SER A 80 11.54 -18.15 -29.79
CA SER A 80 11.21 -18.86 -28.55
C SER A 80 11.50 -17.96 -27.35
N LEU A 81 10.49 -17.73 -26.51
CA LEU A 81 10.63 -17.00 -25.25
C LEU A 81 11.18 -17.89 -24.12
N THR A 82 11.31 -19.21 -24.35
CA THR A 82 11.80 -20.18 -23.37
C THR A 82 13.11 -19.76 -22.68
N PRO A 83 14.11 -19.18 -23.37
CA PRO A 83 15.35 -18.76 -22.71
C PRO A 83 15.17 -17.70 -21.62
N PHE A 84 14.14 -16.85 -21.71
CA PHE A 84 13.87 -15.84 -20.67
C PHE A 84 13.29 -16.43 -19.39
N PHE A 85 12.76 -17.65 -19.46
CA PHE A 85 12.17 -18.35 -18.33
C PHE A 85 13.01 -19.56 -17.88
N ASP A 86 14.19 -19.75 -18.46
CA ASP A 86 15.07 -20.85 -18.10
C ASP A 86 15.58 -20.70 -16.66
N GLY A 87 15.56 -21.78 -15.90
CA GLY A 87 15.89 -21.79 -14.47
C GLY A 87 14.78 -21.30 -13.52
N LEU A 88 13.64 -20.81 -14.03
CA LEU A 88 12.49 -20.47 -13.19
C LEU A 88 11.58 -21.69 -12.94
N PRO A 89 10.90 -21.75 -11.78
CA PRO A 89 9.83 -22.72 -11.56
C PRO A 89 8.74 -22.57 -12.62
N THR A 90 8.29 -23.70 -13.18
CA THR A 90 7.31 -23.70 -14.28
C THR A 90 5.87 -23.81 -13.78
N SER A 91 5.66 -24.09 -12.50
CA SER A 91 4.33 -24.22 -11.88
C SER A 91 3.92 -22.92 -11.17
N TYR A 92 2.61 -22.66 -11.07
CA TYR A 92 2.12 -21.53 -10.26
C TYR A 92 2.58 -21.61 -8.80
N GLY A 93 2.63 -22.82 -8.22
CA GLY A 93 3.05 -23.02 -6.83
C GLY A 93 4.52 -22.67 -6.58
N GLY A 94 5.38 -22.88 -7.58
CA GLY A 94 6.81 -22.58 -7.49
C GLY A 94 7.15 -21.09 -7.60
N LEU A 95 6.24 -20.28 -8.13
CA LEU A 95 6.43 -18.83 -8.34
C LEU A 95 5.91 -17.97 -7.17
N THR A 96 5.62 -18.58 -6.02
CA THR A 96 4.99 -17.89 -4.87
C THR A 96 5.99 -17.21 -3.94
N ASP A 97 7.25 -17.64 -3.97
CA ASP A 97 8.33 -17.12 -3.13
C ASP A 97 9.45 -16.55 -3.98
N THR A 98 9.61 -15.23 -3.95
CA THR A 98 10.65 -14.51 -4.70
C THR A 98 12.06 -14.84 -4.22
N THR A 99 12.21 -15.35 -2.99
CA THR A 99 13.50 -15.74 -2.42
C THR A 99 13.92 -17.17 -2.78
N GLN A 100 13.04 -17.93 -3.46
CA GLN A 100 13.25 -19.34 -3.81
C GLN A 100 13.02 -19.61 -5.31
N LEU A 101 13.40 -18.68 -6.18
CA LEU A 101 13.34 -18.80 -7.65
C LEU A 101 14.63 -19.34 -8.28
N GLY A 102 15.48 -20.02 -7.50
CA GLY A 102 16.79 -20.50 -7.96
C GLY A 102 17.77 -19.34 -8.21
N ASP A 103 18.49 -19.37 -9.33
CA ASP A 103 19.47 -18.33 -9.70
C ASP A 103 18.84 -16.95 -9.95
N HIS A 104 17.52 -16.90 -10.12
CA HIS A 104 16.75 -15.67 -10.33
C HIS A 104 16.06 -15.17 -9.05
N SER A 105 16.43 -15.71 -7.88
CA SER A 105 15.88 -15.28 -6.60
C SER A 105 16.25 -13.83 -6.29
N TYR A 106 15.31 -13.08 -5.76
CA TYR A 106 15.52 -11.68 -5.37
C TYR A 106 14.85 -11.36 -4.03
N SER A 107 15.29 -10.28 -3.41
CA SER A 107 14.77 -9.78 -2.15
C SER A 107 14.50 -8.29 -2.22
N TYR A 108 13.43 -7.86 -1.55
CA TYR A 108 13.14 -6.46 -1.34
C TYR A 108 13.90 -5.85 -0.17
N GLU A 109 14.23 -4.58 -0.35
CA GLU A 109 14.54 -3.65 0.72
C GLU A 109 13.26 -2.85 1.06
N LEU A 110 12.75 -3.02 2.27
CA LEU A 110 11.50 -2.47 2.76
C LEU A 110 11.78 -1.33 3.73
N GLY A 111 11.49 -0.09 3.33
CA GLY A 111 11.56 1.08 4.19
C GLY A 111 10.19 1.61 4.63
N GLY A 112 10.19 2.47 5.64
CA GLY A 112 9.02 3.27 6.02
C GLY A 112 7.79 2.44 6.40
N LEU A 113 6.62 2.85 5.92
CA LEU A 113 5.33 2.20 6.23
C LEU A 113 5.25 0.75 5.73
N LEU A 114 5.91 0.41 4.63
CA LEU A 114 5.91 -0.95 4.09
C LEU A 114 6.78 -1.89 4.94
N GLY A 115 7.93 -1.41 5.43
CA GLY A 115 8.74 -2.14 6.41
C GLY A 115 8.02 -2.33 7.74
N ASP A 116 7.31 -1.30 8.20
CA ASP A 116 6.46 -1.38 9.39
C ASP A 116 5.30 -2.37 9.21
N LEU A 117 4.65 -2.38 8.04
CA LEU A 117 3.63 -3.37 7.72
C LEU A 117 4.22 -4.78 7.72
N TYR A 118 5.34 -5.01 7.02
CA TYR A 118 6.00 -6.32 6.96
C TYR A 118 6.39 -6.87 8.35
N THR A 119 6.76 -6.00 9.28
CA THR A 119 7.20 -6.40 10.63
C THR A 119 6.07 -6.51 11.65
N LYS A 120 5.02 -5.68 11.54
CA LYS A 120 3.94 -5.55 12.54
C LYS A 120 2.61 -6.14 12.08
N CYS A 121 2.55 -6.80 10.93
CA CYS A 121 1.31 -7.34 10.37
C CYS A 121 0.77 -8.62 11.04
N ASP A 122 1.34 -9.07 12.16
CA ASP A 122 0.84 -10.23 12.90
C ASP A 122 -0.66 -10.11 13.27
N ALA A 123 -1.19 -8.90 13.37
CA ALA A 123 -2.62 -8.62 13.62
C ALA A 123 -3.40 -8.18 12.37
N ALA A 124 -2.76 -8.06 11.21
CA ALA A 124 -3.38 -7.49 10.01
C ALA A 124 -4.53 -8.37 9.48
N GLY A 125 -5.77 -7.91 9.65
CA GLY A 125 -7.00 -8.53 9.15
C GLY A 125 -7.34 -9.90 9.77
N LEU A 126 -6.69 -10.27 10.87
CA LEU A 126 -7.08 -11.42 11.68
C LEU A 126 -8.02 -10.88 12.76
N GLY A 127 -9.33 -10.97 12.54
CA GLY A 127 -10.25 -11.03 13.69
C GLY A 127 -9.72 -12.12 14.61
N LEU A 128 -9.47 -11.78 15.88
CA LEU A 128 -8.67 -12.56 16.84
C LEU A 128 -8.90 -14.08 16.72
N PRO A 129 -7.82 -14.86 16.59
CA PRO A 129 -7.32 -15.57 17.75
C PRO A 129 -5.80 -15.43 17.95
N GLU A 130 -5.39 -15.62 19.20
CA GLU A 130 -3.99 -15.68 19.65
C GLU A 130 -3.13 -16.56 18.73
N VAL A 131 -2.15 -15.94 18.08
CA VAL A 131 -1.10 -16.66 17.38
C VAL A 131 -0.19 -17.30 18.44
N ASP A 132 -0.21 -18.63 18.51
CA ASP A 132 0.61 -19.45 19.41
C ASP A 132 2.07 -19.00 19.42
N ALA A 133 2.63 -18.76 20.61
CA ALA A 133 4.01 -18.33 20.84
C ALA A 133 5.05 -19.24 20.16
N ARG A 134 4.69 -20.51 19.87
CA ARG A 134 5.53 -21.46 19.11
C ARG A 134 5.75 -21.06 17.65
N VAL A 135 4.86 -20.29 17.04
CA VAL A 135 5.01 -19.74 15.68
C VAL A 135 6.09 -18.64 15.67
N ARG A 136 6.23 -17.87 16.76
CA ARG A 136 7.24 -16.80 16.88
C ARG A 136 8.67 -17.34 16.94
N GLU A 137 8.92 -18.42 17.69
CA GLU A 137 10.27 -18.98 17.84
C GLU A 137 10.76 -19.67 16.56
N ARG A 138 9.86 -20.33 15.82
CA ARG A 138 10.19 -21.01 14.55
C ARG A 138 10.59 -20.04 13.43
N ARG A 139 10.14 -18.78 13.49
CA ARG A 139 10.49 -17.70 12.53
C ARG A 139 11.97 -17.30 12.57
N ARG A 140 12.69 -17.60 13.67
CA ARG A 140 14.08 -17.16 13.88
C ARG A 140 15.13 -18.11 13.25
N GLN A 141 14.72 -19.28 12.77
CA GLN A 141 15.63 -20.37 12.37
C GLN A 141 15.93 -20.46 10.84
N LEU A 142 15.30 -19.67 9.98
CA LEU A 142 15.51 -19.67 8.52
C LEU A 142 16.77 -18.88 8.07
N LYS A 143 17.92 -19.15 8.69
CA LYS A 143 19.16 -18.36 8.51
C LYS A 143 20.07 -18.77 7.32
N MET A 144 19.56 -19.50 6.33
CA MET A 144 20.35 -19.90 5.15
C MET A 144 19.73 -19.51 3.79
N GLN A 145 18.64 -18.74 3.77
CA GLN A 145 17.98 -18.30 2.55
C GLN A 145 18.10 -16.78 2.38
N LEU A 146 18.07 -16.30 1.14
CA LEU A 146 17.97 -14.88 0.81
C LEU A 146 16.79 -14.26 1.58
N GLN A 147 17.01 -13.18 2.32
CA GLN A 147 15.97 -12.56 3.16
C GLN A 147 15.70 -11.11 2.73
N HIS A 148 14.44 -10.71 2.84
CA HIS A 148 14.07 -9.30 2.71
C HIS A 148 14.71 -8.46 3.81
N VAL A 149 15.25 -7.30 3.43
CA VAL A 149 15.87 -6.34 4.34
C VAL A 149 14.81 -5.34 4.77
N VAL A 150 14.70 -5.07 6.06
CA VAL A 150 13.72 -4.11 6.59
C VAL A 150 14.44 -2.97 7.28
N HIS A 151 14.20 -1.74 6.81
CA HIS A 151 14.61 -0.52 7.46
C HIS A 151 13.45 0.06 8.26
N PRO A 152 13.60 0.24 9.58
CA PRO A 152 12.57 0.88 10.37
C PRO A 152 12.38 2.33 9.92
N MET A 153 11.16 2.84 10.09
CA MET A 153 10.92 4.26 9.93
C MET A 153 11.73 5.04 10.97
N ALA A 154 12.67 5.86 10.52
CA ALA A 154 13.58 6.62 11.37
C ALA A 154 13.37 8.14 11.29
N SER A 155 12.60 8.63 10.32
CA SER A 155 12.36 10.07 10.20
C SER A 155 11.43 10.55 11.31
N VAL A 156 11.79 11.67 11.94
CA VAL A 156 10.98 12.31 12.99
C VAL A 156 9.60 12.66 12.43
N ASP A 157 9.53 13.24 11.23
CA ASP A 157 8.28 13.61 10.58
C ASP A 157 7.42 12.38 10.23
N GLY A 158 8.07 11.29 9.80
CA GLY A 158 7.36 10.04 9.49
C GLY A 158 6.77 9.42 10.75
N LEU A 159 7.52 9.39 11.84
CA LEU A 159 7.05 8.91 13.13
C LEU A 159 5.91 9.78 13.66
N ALA A 160 6.05 11.11 13.60
CA ALA A 160 5.01 12.05 13.98
C ALA A 160 3.72 11.83 13.20
N PHE A 161 3.81 11.63 11.87
CA PHE A 161 2.64 11.33 11.03
C PHE A 161 1.98 10.00 11.39
N VAL A 162 2.75 8.94 11.64
CA VAL A 162 2.22 7.62 12.01
C VAL A 162 1.57 7.64 13.39
N GLU A 163 2.18 8.33 14.35
CA GLU A 163 1.64 8.49 15.69
C GLU A 163 0.39 9.37 15.70
N TRP A 164 0.39 10.46 14.93
CA TRP A 164 -0.79 11.27 14.68
C TRP A 164 -1.94 10.44 14.11
N ARG A 165 -1.69 9.67 13.03
CA ARG A 165 -2.71 8.80 12.42
C ARG A 165 -3.28 7.81 13.43
N ARG A 166 -2.43 7.21 14.27
CA ARG A 166 -2.87 6.30 15.34
C ARG A 166 -3.75 7.02 16.37
N ALA A 167 -3.38 8.22 16.80
CA ALA A 167 -4.16 9.01 17.76
C ALA A 167 -5.53 9.41 17.19
N VAL A 168 -5.58 9.81 15.90
CA VAL A 168 -6.83 10.12 15.20
C VAL A 168 -7.75 8.90 15.14
N PHE A 169 -7.24 7.72 14.77
CA PHE A 169 -8.05 6.50 14.75
C PHE A 169 -8.55 6.09 16.14
N GLN A 170 -7.71 6.21 17.17
CA GLN A 170 -8.13 5.92 18.55
C GLN A 170 -9.25 6.86 19.00
N GLN A 171 -9.13 8.14 18.68
CA GLN A 171 -10.15 9.14 18.99
C GLN A 171 -11.44 8.88 18.20
N ALA A 172 -11.34 8.56 16.91
CA ALA A 172 -12.46 8.18 16.06
C ALA A 172 -13.21 6.95 16.62
N GLN A 173 -12.46 5.92 17.04
CA GLN A 173 -13.01 4.72 17.65
C GLN A 173 -13.73 5.03 18.97
N ALA A 174 -13.14 5.86 19.83
CA ALA A 174 -13.77 6.29 21.07
C ALA A 174 -15.08 7.06 20.84
N GLN A 175 -15.14 7.83 19.76
CA GLN A 175 -16.34 8.57 19.33
C GLN A 175 -17.31 7.75 18.45
N ARG A 176 -16.97 6.50 18.13
CA ARG A 176 -17.74 5.63 17.21
C ARG A 176 -17.98 6.25 15.84
N ILE A 177 -16.96 6.93 15.30
CA ILE A 177 -16.98 7.48 13.94
C ILE A 177 -16.68 6.34 12.97
N GLU A 178 -17.59 6.09 12.03
CA GLU A 178 -17.46 4.99 11.05
C GLU A 178 -16.42 5.29 9.97
N ASP A 179 -16.42 6.51 9.42
CA ASP A 179 -15.50 6.92 8.34
C ASP A 179 -14.32 7.74 8.89
N SER A 180 -13.46 7.08 9.66
CA SER A 180 -12.30 7.71 10.29
C SER A 180 -11.24 8.19 9.30
N ASP A 181 -11.09 7.54 8.14
CA ASP A 181 -10.14 7.99 7.12
C ASP A 181 -10.60 9.31 6.49
N ARG A 182 -11.90 9.47 6.21
CA ARG A 182 -12.45 10.75 5.74
C ARG A 182 -12.24 11.89 6.75
N GLU A 183 -12.44 11.63 8.04
CA GLU A 183 -12.18 12.64 9.06
C GLU A 183 -10.69 13.01 9.16
N MET A 184 -9.81 12.02 9.01
CA MET A 184 -8.36 12.24 8.95
C MET A 184 -7.96 13.09 7.73
N GLU A 185 -8.55 12.86 6.55
CA GLU A 185 -8.33 13.69 5.36
C GLU A 185 -8.72 15.16 5.59
N LYS A 186 -9.85 15.40 6.26
CA LYS A 186 -10.27 16.77 6.62
C LYS A 186 -9.30 17.43 7.59
N MET A 187 -8.84 16.70 8.61
CA MET A 187 -7.85 17.22 9.54
C MET A 187 -6.54 17.58 8.83
N MET A 188 -6.13 16.74 7.87
CA MET A 188 -4.92 16.93 7.08
C MET A 188 -5.04 18.12 6.12
N ILE A 189 -6.17 18.29 5.42
CA ILE A 189 -6.33 19.43 4.50
C ILE A 189 -6.25 20.77 5.24
N MET A 190 -6.71 20.81 6.49
CA MET A 190 -6.60 21.99 7.35
C MET A 190 -5.15 22.31 7.76
N VAL A 191 -4.30 21.28 7.93
CA VAL A 191 -2.85 21.47 8.11
C VAL A 191 -2.20 22.00 6.83
N TYR A 192 -2.52 21.42 5.67
CA TYR A 192 -2.00 21.90 4.39
C TYR A 192 -2.39 23.36 4.10
N ALA A 193 -3.63 23.74 4.40
CA ALA A 193 -4.12 25.08 4.12
C ALA A 193 -3.59 26.15 5.09
N ASN A 194 -3.37 25.81 6.37
CA ASN A 194 -3.12 26.81 7.42
C ASN A 194 -1.73 26.71 8.06
N CYS A 195 -0.98 25.63 7.85
CA CYS A 195 0.28 25.38 8.54
C CYS A 195 1.47 25.22 7.60
N LEU A 196 1.26 24.65 6.41
CA LEU A 196 2.33 24.37 5.45
C LEU A 196 2.46 25.49 4.43
N PRO A 197 3.66 25.72 3.87
CA PRO A 197 3.84 26.69 2.80
C PRO A 197 3.10 26.24 1.53
N GLY A 198 2.35 27.17 0.94
CA GLY A 198 1.56 26.94 -0.27
C GLY A 198 0.06 27.18 -0.03
N ASP A 199 -0.71 27.06 -1.09
CA ASP A 199 -2.17 27.19 -1.04
C ASP A 199 -2.84 25.91 -1.56
N VAL A 200 -3.95 25.53 -0.93
CA VAL A 200 -4.86 24.53 -1.47
C VAL A 200 -5.78 25.23 -2.46
N SER A 201 -5.38 25.25 -3.73
CA SER A 201 -6.14 25.90 -4.82
C SER A 201 -6.76 24.88 -5.78
N ASP A 202 -7.69 25.36 -6.60
CA ASP A 202 -8.20 24.58 -7.72
C ASP A 202 -7.15 24.50 -8.86
N TYR A 203 -7.36 23.60 -9.82
CA TYR A 203 -6.54 23.52 -11.04
C TYR A 203 -6.73 24.77 -11.92
N SER A 204 -5.66 25.17 -12.62
CA SER A 204 -5.75 26.30 -13.55
C SER A 204 -6.68 25.99 -14.72
N PRO A 205 -7.33 27.00 -15.35
CA PRO A 205 -8.18 26.78 -16.52
C PRO A 205 -7.44 26.08 -17.66
N GLU A 206 -6.17 26.43 -17.88
CA GLU A 206 -5.33 25.83 -18.92
C GLU A 206 -5.05 24.35 -18.65
N PHE A 207 -4.80 24.00 -17.39
CA PHE A 207 -4.66 22.61 -16.98
C PHE A 207 -5.96 21.85 -17.20
N LYS A 208 -7.10 22.44 -16.81
CA LYS A 208 -8.41 21.77 -17.00
C LYS A 208 -8.72 21.52 -18.47
N ALA A 209 -8.43 22.49 -19.34
CA ALA A 209 -8.61 22.36 -20.78
C ALA A 209 -7.67 21.31 -21.39
N MET A 210 -6.40 21.29 -20.95
CA MET A 210 -5.41 20.33 -21.43
C MET A 210 -5.78 18.88 -21.09
N TRP A 211 -6.33 18.65 -19.91
CA TRP A 211 -6.68 17.32 -19.40
C TRP A 211 -8.16 16.95 -19.61
N GLY A 212 -8.97 17.83 -20.20
CA GLY A 212 -10.41 17.60 -20.45
C GLY A 212 -11.22 17.41 -19.17
N ILE A 213 -10.89 18.17 -18.12
CA ILE A 213 -11.54 18.12 -16.80
C ILE A 213 -12.28 19.42 -16.49
N GLU A 214 -12.83 20.08 -17.52
CA GLU A 214 -13.61 21.30 -17.35
C GLU A 214 -14.80 21.06 -16.40
N GLY A 215 -15.08 22.03 -15.53
CA GLY A 215 -16.13 21.92 -14.51
C GLY A 215 -15.77 21.05 -13.30
N VAL A 216 -14.63 20.36 -13.30
CA VAL A 216 -14.14 19.61 -12.13
C VAL A 216 -13.36 20.53 -11.21
N VAL A 217 -13.76 20.61 -9.93
CA VAL A 217 -12.96 21.24 -8.86
C VAL A 217 -12.01 20.19 -8.28
N ALA A 218 -10.74 20.56 -8.07
CA ALA A 218 -9.74 19.71 -7.44
C ALA A 218 -10.29 19.09 -6.14
N PRO A 219 -10.13 17.77 -5.92
CA PRO A 219 -10.68 17.09 -4.73
C PRO A 219 -10.25 17.73 -3.40
N SER A 220 -8.99 18.15 -3.29
CA SER A 220 -8.44 18.84 -2.12
C SER A 220 -9.09 20.20 -1.88
N LYS A 221 -9.30 21.00 -2.93
CA LYS A 221 -9.99 22.29 -2.84
C LYS A 221 -11.45 22.12 -2.42
N ARG A 222 -12.15 21.16 -3.04
CA ARG A 222 -13.54 20.85 -2.70
C ARG A 222 -13.69 20.42 -1.25
N LEU A 223 -12.76 19.59 -0.77
CA LEU A 223 -12.72 19.15 0.63
C LEU A 223 -12.52 20.35 1.57
N LEU A 224 -11.53 21.20 1.29
CA LEU A 224 -11.28 22.40 2.09
C LEU A 224 -12.52 23.29 2.15
N ASP A 225 -13.14 23.58 1.00
CA ASP A 225 -14.33 24.43 0.94
C ASP A 225 -15.47 23.83 1.78
N SER A 226 -15.70 22.52 1.67
CA SER A 226 -16.74 21.83 2.45
C SER A 226 -16.48 21.82 3.97
N VAL A 227 -15.22 21.85 4.38
CA VAL A 227 -14.86 21.97 5.80
C VAL A 227 -15.06 23.41 6.28
N LEU A 228 -14.69 24.40 5.47
CA LEU A 228 -14.76 25.82 5.81
C LEU A 228 -16.20 26.36 5.81
N ASP A 229 -17.04 25.91 4.88
CA ASP A 229 -18.46 26.29 4.81
C ASP A 229 -19.34 25.49 5.79
N GLY A 230 -18.77 24.48 6.44
CA GLY A 230 -19.41 23.64 7.45
C GLY A 230 -20.30 22.53 6.89
N THR A 231 -20.40 22.36 5.57
CA THR A 231 -21.18 21.28 4.95
C THR A 231 -20.62 19.90 5.24
N ASP A 232 -19.30 19.78 5.44
CA ASP A 232 -18.60 18.55 5.81
C ASP A 232 -17.63 18.79 6.99
N ALA A 233 -18.15 19.34 8.09
CA ALA A 233 -17.37 19.66 9.29
C ALA A 233 -16.59 18.45 9.86
N ILE A 234 -15.47 18.74 10.55
CA ILE A 234 -14.65 17.74 11.24
C ILE A 234 -15.35 17.30 12.53
N LYS A 235 -15.56 15.99 12.68
CA LYS A 235 -16.28 15.35 13.79
C LYS A 235 -15.35 14.89 14.92
N ILE A 236 -14.06 14.74 14.64
CA ILE A 236 -13.05 14.36 15.63
C ILE A 236 -12.96 15.46 16.69
N ALA A 237 -13.25 15.10 17.95
CA ALA A 237 -13.18 16.05 19.05
C ALA A 237 -11.72 16.45 19.29
N ASN A 238 -11.49 17.74 19.58
CA ASN A 238 -10.17 18.31 19.83
C ASN A 238 -9.15 18.06 18.70
N TRP A 239 -9.60 17.95 17.45
CA TRP A 239 -8.75 17.66 16.30
C TRP A 239 -7.62 18.68 16.11
N THR A 240 -7.83 19.95 16.45
CA THR A 240 -6.80 20.99 16.40
C THR A 240 -5.68 20.74 17.41
N ASN A 241 -6.00 20.23 18.61
CA ASN A 241 -4.99 19.88 19.61
C ASN A 241 -4.19 18.66 19.18
N LEU A 242 -4.84 17.68 18.54
CA LEU A 242 -4.14 16.54 17.94
C LEU A 242 -3.15 17.02 16.88
N ASN A 243 -3.58 17.87 15.94
CA ASN A 243 -2.67 18.44 14.94
C ASN A 243 -1.54 19.25 15.58
N GLN A 244 -1.84 20.07 16.58
CA GLN A 244 -0.84 20.87 17.31
C GLN A 244 0.22 20.00 17.99
N GLN A 245 -0.19 18.88 18.58
CA GLN A 245 0.70 17.95 19.28
C GLN A 245 1.73 17.33 18.34
N PHE A 246 1.33 16.94 17.13
CA PHE A 246 2.19 16.18 16.22
C PHE A 246 2.87 17.02 15.14
N PHE A 247 2.25 18.11 14.70
CA PHE A 247 2.76 18.97 13.62
C PHE A 247 3.18 20.35 14.09
N GLY A 248 2.99 20.68 15.38
CA GLY A 248 3.29 22.03 15.90
C GLY A 248 2.32 23.11 15.42
N CYS A 249 1.26 22.75 14.69
CA CYS A 249 0.24 23.65 14.21
C CYS A 249 -1.13 22.96 14.19
N GLY A 250 -2.13 23.57 14.82
CA GLY A 250 -3.46 22.97 14.94
C GLY A 250 -4.28 22.95 13.65
N GLY A 251 -3.95 23.79 12.67
CA GLY A 251 -4.68 23.89 11.41
C GLY A 251 -6.09 24.48 11.52
N GLY A 252 -6.53 24.92 12.70
CA GLY A 252 -7.79 25.63 12.86
C GLY A 252 -7.80 26.90 11.99
N ALA A 253 -8.97 27.28 11.48
CA ALA A 253 -9.11 28.54 10.75
C ALA A 253 -8.63 29.69 11.64
N VAL A 254 -7.45 30.25 11.34
CA VAL A 254 -7.03 31.51 11.92
C VAL A 254 -8.02 32.53 11.38
N VAL A 255 -8.90 33.08 12.23
CA VAL A 255 -9.55 34.35 11.89
C VAL A 255 -8.39 35.31 11.63
N PRO A 256 -8.19 35.80 10.39
CA PRO A 256 -6.96 36.54 10.10
C PRO A 256 -6.97 37.84 10.89
N THR A 257 -6.19 37.92 11.96
CA THR A 257 -5.70 39.20 12.46
C THR A 257 -4.37 39.47 11.76
N ALA A 258 -4.21 40.70 11.27
CA ALA A 258 -3.23 41.11 10.26
C ALA A 258 -1.73 40.96 10.63
N THR A 259 -1.36 40.21 11.68
CA THR A 259 -0.03 40.24 12.30
C THR A 259 0.73 38.91 12.32
N ASP A 260 0.14 37.74 12.01
CA ASP A 260 0.80 36.45 12.34
C ASP A 260 1.59 35.75 11.21
N LYS A 261 1.65 36.31 9.99
CA LYS A 261 2.34 35.65 8.85
C LYS A 261 3.88 35.73 8.86
N GLN A 262 4.52 36.23 9.92
CA GLN A 262 5.97 36.43 9.96
C GLN A 262 6.75 35.51 10.93
N ALA A 263 6.09 34.67 11.72
CA ALA A 263 6.78 33.96 12.81
C ALA A 263 7.28 32.53 12.49
N ILE A 264 7.02 31.99 11.29
CA ILE A 264 7.38 30.59 10.94
C ILE A 264 8.47 30.54 9.85
N ALA A 265 9.33 31.56 9.78
CA ALA A 265 10.43 31.64 8.81
C ALA A 265 11.81 31.86 9.46
N THR A 266 12.02 31.33 10.67
CA THR A 266 13.34 31.26 11.33
C THR A 266 13.53 29.93 12.01
#